data_AF-A0A061I7A1-F1
#
_entry.id   AF-A0A061I7A1-F1
#
_cell.length_a   1.000
_cell.length_b   1.000
_cell.length_c   1.000
_cell.angle_alpha   90.00
_cell.angle_beta   90.00
_cell.angle_gamma   90.00
#
_symmetry.space_group_name_H-M   'P 1'
#
loop_
_entity.id
_entity.type
_entity.pdbx_description
1 polymer ?
#
loop_
_entity_poly.entity_id
_entity_poly.type
_entity_poly.pdbx_seq_one_letter_code
_entity_poly.pdbx_strand_id
1 'polypeptide(L)'
;MAKATDVWSNLGLIFWLACLLPLGPVRAAAGLYNLSLSSDGPATIGTEVTISASLVVKDNGSLSLPADTHLYRFHWIHAPLVLTAKTEKNLTSTIHVVGNVPGDFPVTVWVTAPDCWTCKPLARSALVLPIKESLVGNLVITQNSSVSWPNSYITKKSLRFSFILHDPSDFFKSASFFYRWDFGDGTLLITDNPVAYYNYSSVGTFTVNVRVVAEWEQTKPDATKGIAQKSGDFSATLRLREALQGIQISGPTLLQTFQKLTMTLNFLGSPPLEVCWGLKPECLPVEDRECHAVLVTSTSFNVTHVFQDPGDYCFIFRAENAISRAHQYHRIQVWPS
;
A
#
# COMPACT_ATOMS: atom_id res chain seq x y z
N MET A 1 59.71 59.09 46.23
CA MET A 1 61.14 59.02 46.67
C MET A 1 61.15 58.13 47.90
N ALA A 2 61.81 56.98 48.05
CA ALA A 2 62.87 56.25 47.35
C ALA A 2 62.57 54.72 47.48
N LYS A 3 62.76 53.88 46.44
CA LYS A 3 63.87 52.89 46.25
C LYS A 3 64.33 52.18 47.54
N ALA A 4 64.34 50.85 47.74
CA ALA A 4 64.62 49.63 46.94
C ALA A 4 65.88 48.93 47.50
N THR A 5 65.79 47.64 47.86
CA THR A 5 66.85 46.59 47.95
C THR A 5 66.10 45.28 48.24
N ASP A 6 66.00 44.24 47.42
CA ASP A 6 66.88 43.49 46.52
C ASP A 6 67.70 42.36 47.21
N VAL A 7 67.75 41.23 46.47
CA VAL A 7 68.71 40.12 46.46
C VAL A 7 68.39 38.78 47.17
N TRP A 8 68.34 37.77 46.28
CA TRP A 8 68.33 36.30 46.36
C TRP A 8 69.44 35.60 47.16
N SER A 9 69.16 34.33 47.54
CA SER A 9 70.05 33.13 47.56
C SER A 9 69.49 32.14 48.61
N ASN A 10 69.39 30.81 48.48
CA ASN A 10 69.81 29.81 47.50
C ASN A 10 69.03 28.50 47.73
N LEU A 11 68.90 27.73 46.65
CA LEU A 11 68.76 26.27 46.49
C LEU A 11 68.31 25.35 47.65
N GLY A 12 67.31 24.52 47.33
CA GLY A 12 67.09 23.21 47.94
C GLY A 12 65.98 22.41 47.24
N LEU A 13 66.35 21.62 46.23
CA LEU A 13 65.53 20.57 45.58
C LEU A 13 64.67 19.77 46.57
N ILE A 14 63.45 19.37 46.19
CA ILE A 14 62.94 17.97 46.23
C ILE A 14 61.55 17.86 45.55
N PHE A 15 61.56 17.15 44.42
CA PHE A 15 60.59 16.22 43.84
C PHE A 15 59.06 16.48 43.76
N TRP A 16 58.61 16.66 42.50
CA TRP A 16 57.58 15.89 41.77
C TRP A 16 56.21 15.63 42.43
N LEU A 17 55.16 16.27 41.89
CA LEU A 17 53.95 15.59 41.42
C LEU A 17 53.13 16.54 40.52
N ALA A 18 53.30 16.37 39.21
CA ALA A 18 52.41 16.92 38.20
C ALA A 18 51.06 16.19 38.28
N CYS A 19 50.03 16.85 38.80
CA CYS A 19 48.67 16.37 38.70
C CYS A 19 48.13 16.74 37.30
N LEU A 20 48.31 15.80 36.37
CA LEU A 20 47.59 15.73 35.10
C LEU A 20 46.08 15.63 35.38
N LEU A 21 45.37 16.75 35.31
CA LEU A 21 43.94 16.73 35.02
C LEU A 21 43.79 16.80 33.50
N PRO A 22 43.23 15.76 32.84
CA PRO A 22 42.97 15.85 31.42
C PRO A 22 41.81 16.82 31.21
N LEU A 23 42.07 17.90 30.49
CA LEU A 23 41.05 18.55 29.68
C LEU A 23 40.54 17.50 28.68
N GLY A 24 39.57 16.70 29.10
CA GLY A 24 38.86 15.82 28.20
C GLY A 24 38.13 16.68 27.17
N PRO A 25 38.31 16.43 25.85
CA PRO A 25 37.49 17.12 24.88
C PRO A 25 36.05 16.68 25.13
N VAL A 26 35.13 17.64 25.33
CA VAL A 26 33.71 17.38 25.11
C VAL A 26 33.60 17.02 23.63
N ARG A 27 33.71 15.72 23.33
CA ARG A 27 33.46 15.18 22.00
C ARG A 27 32.04 15.57 21.67
N ALA A 28 31.89 16.50 20.72
CA ALA A 28 30.62 16.76 20.09
C ALA A 28 30.08 15.40 19.60
N ALA A 29 28.97 14.96 20.19
CA ALA A 29 28.26 13.73 19.83
C ALA A 29 27.52 13.87 18.48
N ALA A 30 28.15 14.53 17.51
CA ALA A 30 27.62 14.65 16.16
C ALA A 30 27.71 13.28 15.48
N GLY A 31 26.58 12.59 15.35
CA GLY A 31 26.47 11.32 14.61
C GLY A 31 26.05 10.09 15.41
N LEU A 32 25.89 10.20 16.73
CA LEU A 32 25.52 9.08 17.63
C LEU A 32 24.01 8.84 17.76
N TYR A 33 23.20 9.84 17.44
CA TYR A 33 21.74 9.80 17.59
C TYR A 33 21.06 9.99 16.23
N ASN A 34 19.91 9.34 16.08
CA ASN A 34 19.00 9.51 14.98
C ASN A 34 17.64 9.98 15.51
N LEU A 35 16.91 10.75 14.69
CA LEU A 35 15.59 11.26 15.06
C LEU A 35 14.57 10.70 14.08
N SER A 36 13.80 9.71 14.51
CA SER A 36 12.71 9.15 13.71
C SER A 36 11.44 9.98 13.90
N LEU A 37 10.76 10.25 12.80
CA LEU A 37 9.51 11.00 12.73
C LEU A 37 8.40 10.06 12.23
N SER A 38 7.23 10.17 12.83
CA SER A 38 5.99 9.56 12.35
C SER A 38 4.86 10.59 12.34
N SER A 39 3.92 10.42 11.42
CA SER A 39 2.73 11.26 11.32
C SER A 39 1.53 10.40 10.93
N ASP A 40 0.36 10.81 11.39
CA ASP A 40 -0.94 10.25 11.00
C ASP A 40 -1.57 10.97 9.78
N GLY A 41 -0.85 11.88 9.10
CA GLY A 41 -1.28 12.49 7.84
C GLY A 41 -1.27 11.53 6.63
N PRO A 42 -1.79 11.91 5.44
CA PRO A 42 -2.35 13.21 5.06
C PRO A 42 -3.61 13.59 5.83
N ALA A 43 -3.95 14.88 5.83
CA ALA A 43 -5.10 15.38 6.56
C ALA A 43 -5.95 16.33 5.73
N THR A 44 -7.22 16.47 6.11
CA THR A 44 -8.14 17.40 5.45
C THR A 44 -8.01 18.77 6.13
N ILE A 45 -8.18 19.88 5.39
CA ILE A 45 -8.14 21.23 6.00
C ILE A 45 -9.03 21.29 7.24
N GLY A 46 -8.48 21.78 8.35
CA GLY A 46 -9.16 21.96 9.63
C GLY A 46 -9.12 20.74 10.56
N THR A 47 -8.67 19.57 10.09
CA THR A 47 -8.49 18.39 10.96
C THR A 47 -7.15 18.47 11.69
N GLU A 48 -7.09 17.92 12.90
CA GLU A 48 -5.86 17.85 13.67
C GLU A 48 -4.97 16.70 13.17
N VAL A 49 -3.66 16.93 13.16
CA VAL A 49 -2.63 15.95 12.78
C VAL A 49 -1.67 15.78 13.93
N THR A 50 -1.38 14.53 14.26
CA THR A 50 -0.38 14.16 15.25
C THR A 50 0.95 13.86 14.57
N ILE A 51 2.00 14.56 14.99
CA ILE A 51 3.38 14.30 14.55
C ILE A 51 4.21 13.94 15.76
N SER A 52 4.84 12.77 15.73
CA SER A 52 5.69 12.28 16.81
C SER A 52 7.14 12.14 16.35
N ALA A 53 8.05 12.65 17.17
CA ALA A 53 9.48 12.48 17.01
C ALA A 53 10.03 11.61 18.16
N SER A 54 10.90 10.65 17.84
CA SER A 54 11.59 9.83 18.83
C SER A 54 13.09 9.80 18.57
N LEU A 55 13.88 10.11 19.60
CA LEU A 55 15.34 10.07 19.56
C LEU A 55 15.81 8.63 19.79
N VAL A 56 16.53 8.08 18.81
CA VAL A 56 17.04 6.71 18.80
C VAL A 56 18.57 6.72 18.72
N VAL A 57 19.24 5.82 19.44
CA VAL A 57 20.70 5.66 19.36
C VAL A 57 21.08 4.89 18.10
N LYS A 58 22.15 5.31 17.43
CA LYS A 58 22.49 4.81 16.08
C LYS A 58 23.13 3.41 16.04
N ASP A 59 23.45 2.77 17.18
CA ASP A 59 23.98 1.39 17.22
C ASP A 59 23.79 0.64 18.56
N ASN A 60 23.82 -0.69 18.46
CA ASN A 60 23.16 -1.70 19.29
C ASN A 60 23.94 -2.23 20.52
N GLY A 61 24.56 -1.40 21.38
CA GLY A 61 25.06 -1.99 22.64
C GLY A 61 26.05 -1.31 23.59
N SER A 62 26.30 0.00 23.59
CA SER A 62 27.22 0.54 24.63
C SER A 62 27.00 1.97 25.11
N LEU A 63 25.85 2.59 24.82
CA LEU A 63 25.47 3.87 25.42
C LEU A 63 24.06 3.75 25.98
N SER A 64 23.98 3.59 27.29
CA SER A 64 22.73 3.78 28.02
C SER A 64 22.30 5.23 27.82
N LEU A 65 21.12 5.44 27.23
CA LEU A 65 20.43 6.71 27.33
C LEU A 65 20.22 6.97 28.82
N PRO A 66 20.74 8.07 29.39
CA PRO A 66 20.49 8.35 30.79
C PRO A 66 18.98 8.48 30.99
N ALA A 67 18.44 7.77 31.99
CA ALA A 67 17.00 7.68 32.24
C ALA A 67 16.38 8.96 32.81
N ASP A 68 17.16 10.05 32.88
CA ASP A 68 16.73 11.31 33.49
C ASP A 68 15.95 12.18 32.51
N THR A 69 14.74 12.51 32.96
CA THR A 69 13.61 13.12 32.24
C THR A 69 13.82 14.56 31.74
N HIS A 70 15.04 15.11 31.85
CA HIS A 70 15.33 16.53 31.57
C HIS A 70 16.51 16.75 30.62
N LEU A 71 17.00 15.72 29.93
CA LEU A 71 18.25 15.79 29.17
C LEU A 71 18.14 16.26 27.71
N TYR A 72 16.95 16.38 27.14
CA TYR A 72 16.82 16.73 25.72
C TYR A 72 15.68 17.71 25.47
N ARG A 73 15.94 18.72 24.62
CA ARG A 73 14.95 19.71 24.21
C ARG A 73 14.63 19.57 22.73
N PHE A 74 13.35 19.40 22.41
CA PHE A 74 12.88 19.30 21.04
C PHE A 74 12.42 20.67 20.55
N HIS A 75 13.02 21.10 19.44
CA HIS A 75 12.69 22.34 18.76
C HIS A 75 12.00 21.99 17.45
N TRP A 76 10.84 22.60 17.23
CA TRP A 76 9.99 22.32 16.07
C TRP A 76 9.87 23.59 15.21
N ILE A 77 9.92 23.41 13.90
CA ILE A 77 9.42 24.39 12.93
C ILE A 77 8.26 23.72 12.21
N HIS A 78 7.08 24.28 12.40
CA HIS A 78 5.82 23.80 11.83
C HIS A 78 5.04 24.93 11.11
N ALA A 79 5.56 26.17 11.10
CA ALA A 79 4.90 27.28 10.43
C ALA A 79 4.76 26.99 8.91
N PRO A 80 3.60 27.29 8.30
CA PRO A 80 2.45 28.07 8.81
C PRO A 80 1.35 27.25 9.53
N LEU A 81 1.58 25.99 9.88
CA LEU A 81 0.60 25.17 10.62
C LEU A 81 0.40 25.71 12.04
N VAL A 82 -0.85 25.67 12.51
CA VAL A 82 -1.25 26.12 13.85
C VAL A 82 -0.99 24.99 14.85
N LEU A 83 -0.14 25.24 15.85
CA LEU A 83 0.11 24.29 16.94
C LEU A 83 -1.06 24.32 17.93
N THR A 84 -1.70 23.18 18.15
CA THR A 84 -2.82 23.03 19.11
C THR A 84 -2.36 22.45 20.44
N ALA A 85 -1.43 21.49 20.41
CA ALA A 85 -0.84 20.90 21.60
C ALA A 85 0.59 20.43 21.35
N LYS A 86 1.39 20.37 22.43
CA LYS A 86 2.72 19.78 22.44
C LYS A 86 2.89 18.96 23.70
N THR A 87 3.38 17.74 23.56
CA THR A 87 3.72 16.86 24.68
C THR A 87 5.17 16.37 24.51
N GLU A 88 5.90 16.30 25.62
CA GLU A 88 7.28 15.79 25.65
C GLU A 88 7.38 14.74 26.73
N LYS A 89 7.96 13.59 26.39
CA LYS A 89 8.15 12.46 27.30
C LYS A 89 9.52 11.83 27.05
N ASN A 90 10.48 12.13 27.91
CA ASN A 90 11.83 11.57 27.90
C ASN A 90 12.55 11.76 26.55
N LEU A 91 12.47 10.78 25.65
CA LEU A 91 13.11 10.76 24.33
C LEU A 91 12.13 10.97 23.18
N THR A 92 10.86 11.25 23.48
CA THR A 92 9.83 11.50 22.47
C THR A 92 9.21 12.87 22.64
N SER A 93 8.89 13.52 21.54
CA SER A 93 8.12 14.75 21.49
C SER A 93 7.02 14.61 20.45
N THR A 94 5.80 14.94 20.83
CA THR A 94 4.64 14.88 19.95
C THR A 94 4.00 16.26 19.86
N ILE A 95 3.74 16.73 18.64
CA ILE A 95 2.99 17.95 18.38
C ILE A 95 1.68 17.62 17.69
N HIS A 96 0.65 18.39 18.02
CA HIS A 96 -0.63 18.39 17.35
C HIS A 96 -0.74 19.69 16.56
N VAL A 97 -1.04 19.58 15.27
CA VAL A 97 -1.06 20.73 14.36
C VAL A 97 -2.29 20.70 13.47
N VAL A 98 -2.77 21.89 13.10
CA VAL A 98 -3.90 22.07 12.17
C VAL A 98 -3.46 22.93 10.99
N GLY A 99 -3.80 22.47 9.78
CA GLY A 99 -3.61 23.22 8.53
C GLY A 99 -4.90 23.86 8.05
N ASN A 100 -4.89 25.18 7.86
CA ASN A 100 -6.08 25.94 7.44
C ASN A 100 -6.14 26.20 5.93
N VAL A 101 -5.06 25.90 5.21
CA VAL A 101 -4.97 26.06 3.76
C VAL A 101 -4.39 24.77 3.15
N PRO A 102 -4.80 24.39 1.93
CA PRO A 102 -4.28 23.21 1.29
C PRO A 102 -2.83 23.43 0.86
N GLY A 103 -2.02 22.38 0.94
CA GLY A 103 -0.61 22.45 0.58
C GLY A 103 0.22 21.38 1.26
N ASP A 104 1.48 21.31 0.84
CA ASP A 104 2.47 20.40 1.40
C ASP A 104 3.39 21.21 2.32
N PHE A 105 3.32 20.94 3.64
CA PHE A 105 3.99 21.74 4.65
C PHE A 105 5.19 21.00 5.24
N PRO A 106 6.42 21.52 5.09
CA PRO A 106 7.59 20.91 5.72
C PRO A 106 7.56 21.16 7.23
N VAL A 107 7.61 20.08 8.01
CA VAL A 107 7.76 20.10 9.46
C VAL A 107 9.15 19.60 9.79
N THR A 108 9.94 20.42 10.48
CA THR A 108 11.31 20.06 10.88
C THR A 108 11.42 20.03 12.39
N VAL A 109 12.22 19.10 12.89
CA VAL A 109 12.51 18.97 14.32
C VAL A 109 14.00 18.70 14.52
N TRP A 110 14.55 19.28 15.56
CA TRP A 110 15.89 18.97 16.01
C TRP A 110 15.97 18.92 17.53
N VAL A 111 16.95 18.17 18.01
CA VAL A 111 17.16 17.94 19.44
C VAL A 111 18.48 18.54 19.89
N THR A 112 18.46 19.24 21.01
CA THR A 112 19.66 19.76 21.70
C THR A 112 19.76 19.17 23.11
N ALA A 113 20.98 19.12 23.65
CA ALA A 113 21.21 18.90 25.07
C ALA A 113 20.60 20.06 25.90
N PRO A 114 20.43 19.90 27.23
CA PRO A 114 19.90 20.96 28.09
C PRO A 114 20.89 22.13 28.15
N ASP A 115 20.37 23.33 28.40
CA ASP A 115 21.17 24.52 28.71
C ASP A 115 22.23 24.97 27.69
N CYS A 116 22.18 24.47 26.45
CA CYS A 116 23.10 24.90 25.40
C CYS A 116 22.39 25.56 24.22
N TRP A 117 22.33 26.90 24.25
CA TRP A 117 21.69 27.72 23.22
C TRP A 117 22.49 27.77 21.90
N THR A 118 23.81 27.58 21.96
CA THR A 118 24.73 27.69 20.80
C THR A 118 25.25 26.33 20.30
N CYS A 119 24.80 25.22 20.88
CA CYS A 119 25.26 23.89 20.47
C CYS A 119 24.72 23.50 19.10
N LYS A 120 25.53 22.72 18.37
CA LYS A 120 25.05 22.00 17.19
C LYS A 120 23.96 20.99 17.60
N PRO A 121 22.90 20.81 16.80
CA PRO A 121 21.86 19.83 17.10
C PRO A 121 22.44 18.41 17.12
N LEU A 122 21.98 17.59 18.06
CA LEU A 122 22.37 16.19 18.21
C LEU A 122 21.86 15.35 17.05
N ALA A 123 20.62 15.61 16.66
CA ALA A 123 19.95 15.02 15.52
C ALA A 123 18.92 16.01 14.96
N ARG A 124 18.64 15.89 13.67
CA ARG A 124 17.60 16.64 12.96
C ARG A 124 16.86 15.73 12.00
N SER A 125 15.59 15.99 11.84
CA SER A 125 14.74 15.25 10.90
C SER A 125 13.65 16.17 10.38
N ALA A 126 13.11 15.83 9.22
CA ALA A 126 12.05 16.59 8.56
C ALA A 126 11.09 15.64 7.86
N LEU A 127 9.81 16.02 7.84
CA LEU A 127 8.78 15.38 7.03
C LEU A 127 7.98 16.45 6.30
N VAL A 128 7.29 16.06 5.23
CA VAL A 128 6.35 16.93 4.53
C VAL A 128 4.94 16.43 4.86
N LEU A 129 4.11 17.31 5.41
CA LEU A 129 2.72 17.01 5.76
C LEU A 129 1.78 17.53 4.66
N PRO A 130 1.11 16.64 3.90
CA PRO A 130 0.10 17.03 2.94
C PRO A 130 -1.23 17.37 3.64
N ILE A 131 -1.70 18.60 3.45
CA ILE A 131 -3.05 19.06 3.83
C ILE A 131 -3.87 19.21 2.55
N LYS A 132 -4.98 18.49 2.47
CA LYS A 132 -5.87 18.44 1.30
C LYS A 132 -7.15 19.22 1.56
N GLU A 133 -7.66 19.88 0.52
CA GLU A 133 -8.95 20.56 0.58
C GLU A 133 -10.11 19.57 0.68
N SER A 134 -10.02 18.51 -0.14
CA SER A 134 -10.94 17.38 -0.20
C SER A 134 -10.73 16.38 0.93
N LEU A 135 -11.76 15.56 1.18
CA LEU A 135 -11.68 14.43 2.10
C LEU A 135 -10.51 13.50 1.75
N VAL A 136 -9.84 12.97 2.78
CA VAL A 136 -8.79 11.97 2.65
C VAL A 136 -9.36 10.60 3.01
N GLY A 137 -9.08 9.60 2.19
CA GLY A 137 -9.58 8.25 2.38
C GLY A 137 -9.17 7.33 1.25
N ASN A 138 -9.60 6.08 1.34
CA ASN A 138 -9.28 5.03 0.39
C ASN A 138 -10.53 4.30 -0.08
N LEU A 139 -10.59 4.03 -1.39
CA LEU A 139 -11.58 3.12 -1.97
C LEU A 139 -11.01 1.71 -2.02
N VAL A 140 -11.68 0.78 -1.35
CA VAL A 140 -11.31 -0.64 -1.32
C VAL A 140 -12.38 -1.47 -2.00
N ILE A 141 -11.95 -2.39 -2.87
CA ILE A 141 -12.83 -3.30 -3.61
C ILE A 141 -12.48 -4.72 -3.22
N THR A 142 -13.44 -5.47 -2.69
CA THR A 142 -13.25 -6.86 -2.29
C THR A 142 -14.28 -7.80 -2.91
N GLN A 143 -13.89 -9.06 -3.01
CA GLN A 143 -14.74 -10.15 -3.50
C GLN A 143 -14.51 -11.38 -2.61
N ASN A 144 -15.55 -12.17 -2.36
CA ASN A 144 -15.47 -13.39 -1.56
C ASN A 144 -14.77 -14.55 -2.30
N SER A 145 -13.94 -14.26 -3.30
CA SER A 145 -13.19 -15.23 -4.09
C SER A 145 -11.73 -14.86 -4.09
N SER A 146 -10.85 -15.82 -3.81
CA SER A 146 -9.41 -15.66 -3.92
C SER A 146 -9.01 -15.66 -5.38
N VAL A 147 -8.58 -14.51 -5.90
CA VAL A 147 -7.94 -14.38 -7.20
C VAL A 147 -6.48 -14.00 -6.94
N SER A 148 -5.54 -14.70 -7.58
CA SER A 148 -4.09 -14.50 -7.39
C SER A 148 -3.54 -13.21 -8.00
N TRP A 149 -4.38 -12.42 -8.70
CA TRP A 149 -3.96 -11.26 -9.46
C TRP A 149 -4.39 -9.95 -8.80
N PRO A 150 -3.53 -8.91 -8.81
CA PRO A 150 -3.89 -7.60 -8.30
C PRO A 150 -5.04 -7.00 -9.13
N ASN A 151 -5.99 -6.38 -8.42
CA ASN A 151 -7.16 -5.66 -8.96
C ASN A 151 -7.97 -6.46 -10.00
N SER A 152 -7.94 -7.79 -9.94
CA SER A 152 -8.71 -8.65 -10.85
C SER A 152 -9.83 -9.36 -10.11
N TYR A 153 -10.99 -9.39 -10.73
CA TYR A 153 -12.22 -9.85 -10.11
C TYR A 153 -13.03 -10.73 -11.07
N ILE A 154 -13.91 -11.55 -10.51
CA ILE A 154 -14.74 -12.49 -11.27
C ILE A 154 -16.05 -11.79 -11.65
N THR A 155 -16.44 -11.87 -12.93
CA THR A 155 -17.76 -11.41 -13.41
C THR A 155 -18.91 -12.21 -12.81
N LYS A 156 -20.13 -11.66 -12.84
CA LYS A 156 -21.38 -12.31 -12.38
C LYS A 156 -21.36 -12.70 -10.90
N LYS A 157 -20.42 -12.17 -10.12
CA LYS A 157 -20.30 -12.33 -8.67
C LYS A 157 -20.42 -10.96 -8.02
N SER A 158 -20.98 -10.94 -6.81
CA SER A 158 -21.13 -9.70 -6.04
C SER A 158 -19.76 -9.17 -5.61
N LEU A 159 -19.48 -7.92 -5.94
CA LEU A 159 -18.33 -7.15 -5.46
C LEU A 159 -18.78 -6.21 -4.35
N ARG A 160 -17.93 -6.07 -3.34
CA ARG A 160 -18.11 -5.14 -2.23
C ARG A 160 -17.18 -3.96 -2.43
N PHE A 161 -17.76 -2.78 -2.64
CA PHE A 161 -17.08 -1.50 -2.68
C PHE A 161 -17.17 -0.88 -1.30
N SER A 162 -16.06 -0.37 -0.78
CA SER A 162 -16.01 0.21 0.57
C SER A 162 -15.12 1.43 0.57
N PHE A 163 -15.69 2.56 0.97
CA PHE A 163 -14.91 3.76 1.25
C PHE A 163 -14.46 3.76 2.71
N ILE A 164 -13.17 4.00 2.94
CA ILE A 164 -12.56 4.11 4.27
C ILE A 164 -12.07 5.54 4.43
N LEU A 165 -12.75 6.32 5.27
CA LEU A 165 -12.34 7.68 5.63
C LEU A 165 -11.05 7.62 6.46
N HIS A 166 -10.10 8.50 6.15
CA HIS A 166 -8.90 8.71 6.96
C HIS A 166 -9.08 9.95 7.82
N ASP A 167 -9.55 9.76 9.06
CA ASP A 167 -9.76 10.82 10.05
C ASP A 167 -9.32 10.39 11.45
N PRO A 168 -8.00 10.38 11.73
CA PRO A 168 -7.46 10.01 13.04
C PRO A 168 -7.92 10.92 14.19
N SER A 169 -8.29 12.16 13.87
CA SER A 169 -8.71 13.18 14.85
C SER A 169 -10.18 13.10 15.27
N ASP A 170 -10.96 12.19 14.68
CA ASP A 170 -12.42 12.09 14.84
C ASP A 170 -13.15 13.40 14.49
N PHE A 171 -12.58 14.25 13.63
CA PHE A 171 -13.15 15.54 13.25
C PHE A 171 -14.54 15.40 12.62
N PHE A 172 -14.74 14.38 11.79
CA PHE A 172 -15.99 14.12 11.07
C PHE A 172 -16.93 13.16 11.79
N LYS A 173 -16.70 12.87 13.08
CA LYS A 173 -17.50 11.90 13.85
C LYS A 173 -19.01 12.22 13.89
N SER A 174 -19.38 13.50 13.86
CA SER A 174 -20.77 13.95 13.85
C SER A 174 -21.30 14.29 12.45
N ALA A 175 -20.52 14.04 11.40
CA ALA A 175 -20.92 14.34 10.04
C ALA A 175 -21.87 13.25 9.49
N SER A 176 -22.83 13.69 8.68
CA SER A 176 -23.62 12.81 7.82
C SER A 176 -22.89 12.63 6.49
N PHE A 177 -22.82 11.41 5.99
CA PHE A 177 -22.10 11.08 4.76
C PHE A 177 -23.04 10.62 3.65
N PHE A 178 -22.79 11.10 2.44
CA PHE A 178 -23.47 10.67 1.22
C PHE A 178 -22.45 10.23 0.19
N TYR A 179 -22.73 9.12 -0.48
CA TYR A 179 -21.84 8.47 -1.42
C TYR A 179 -22.54 8.34 -2.76
N ARG A 180 -21.98 8.96 -3.80
CA ARG A 180 -22.40 8.77 -5.18
C ARG A 180 -21.40 7.89 -5.89
N TRP A 181 -21.77 6.64 -6.08
CA TRP A 181 -21.03 5.61 -6.79
C TRP A 181 -21.33 5.68 -8.28
N ASP A 182 -20.27 5.58 -9.07
CA ASP A 182 -20.29 5.41 -10.52
C ASP A 182 -19.44 4.17 -10.84
N PHE A 183 -20.09 3.13 -11.35
CA PHE A 183 -19.44 1.85 -11.62
C PHE A 183 -18.68 1.82 -12.96
N GLY A 184 -18.70 2.92 -13.72
CA GLY A 184 -17.96 3.05 -14.98
C GLY A 184 -18.59 2.32 -16.17
N ASP A 185 -19.74 1.66 -15.98
CA ASP A 185 -20.57 1.06 -17.04
C ASP A 185 -21.83 1.90 -17.34
N GLY A 186 -21.91 3.11 -16.78
CA GLY A 186 -23.06 4.01 -16.86
C GLY A 186 -24.03 3.85 -15.69
N THR A 187 -23.87 2.83 -14.84
CA THR A 187 -24.70 2.63 -13.66
C THR A 187 -24.24 3.51 -12.50
N LEU A 188 -25.19 4.23 -11.91
CA LEU A 188 -24.98 5.11 -10.77
C LEU A 188 -25.78 4.61 -9.56
N LEU A 189 -25.22 4.80 -8.36
CA LEU A 189 -25.90 4.48 -7.11
C LEU A 189 -25.60 5.56 -6.06
N ILE A 190 -26.62 6.00 -5.33
CA ILE A 190 -26.46 6.94 -4.21
C ILE A 190 -26.80 6.21 -2.92
N THR A 191 -25.91 6.28 -1.94
CA THR A 191 -26.07 5.65 -0.62
C THR A 191 -25.71 6.62 0.51
N ASP A 192 -26.23 6.36 1.70
CA ASP A 192 -25.81 6.94 2.98
C ASP A 192 -24.80 6.05 3.73
N ASN A 193 -24.60 4.82 3.24
CA ASN A 193 -23.62 3.86 3.75
C ASN A 193 -22.31 3.93 2.93
N PRO A 194 -21.12 3.85 3.56
CA PRO A 194 -19.82 3.78 2.87
C PRO A 194 -19.59 2.49 2.05
N VAL A 195 -20.54 1.55 2.08
CA VAL A 195 -20.45 0.26 1.38
C VAL A 195 -21.52 0.15 0.31
N ALA A 196 -21.11 -0.25 -0.89
CA ALA A 196 -22.00 -0.61 -1.99
C ALA A 196 -21.71 -2.02 -2.50
N TYR A 197 -22.75 -2.72 -2.94
CA TYR A 197 -22.63 -4.03 -3.58
C TYR A 197 -23.07 -3.92 -5.03
N TYR A 198 -22.25 -4.45 -5.95
CA TYR A 198 -22.55 -4.42 -7.38
C TYR A 198 -21.95 -5.62 -8.11
N ASN A 199 -22.61 -6.08 -9.17
CA ASN A 199 -22.21 -7.24 -9.96
C ASN A 199 -22.14 -6.89 -11.45
N TYR A 200 -20.97 -7.04 -12.04
CA TYR A 200 -20.81 -6.79 -13.47
C TYR A 200 -21.13 -8.05 -14.29
N SER A 201 -21.88 -7.86 -15.37
CA SER A 201 -22.23 -8.93 -16.32
C SER A 201 -21.15 -9.15 -17.38
N SER A 202 -20.47 -8.08 -17.80
CA SER A 202 -19.47 -8.08 -18.87
C SER A 202 -18.04 -8.15 -18.35
N VAL A 203 -17.19 -8.85 -19.10
CA VAL A 203 -15.73 -8.82 -18.91
C VAL A 203 -15.16 -7.49 -19.39
N GLY A 204 -14.04 -7.04 -18.82
CA GLY A 204 -13.42 -5.79 -19.23
C GLY A 204 -12.67 -5.08 -18.12
N THR A 205 -12.17 -3.88 -18.42
CA THR A 205 -11.59 -2.98 -17.44
C THR A 205 -12.56 -1.85 -17.16
N PHE A 206 -12.89 -1.64 -15.90
CA PHE A 206 -13.82 -0.60 -15.46
C PHE A 206 -13.13 0.31 -14.46
N THR A 207 -13.49 1.60 -14.50
CA THR A 207 -13.02 2.58 -13.52
C THR A 207 -14.20 3.00 -12.67
N VAL A 208 -14.15 2.63 -11.40
CA VAL A 208 -15.17 2.99 -10.43
C VAL A 208 -14.79 4.30 -9.78
N ASN A 209 -15.73 5.24 -9.76
CA ASN A 209 -15.58 6.52 -9.08
C ASN A 209 -16.59 6.61 -7.94
N VAL A 210 -16.16 7.15 -6.81
CA VAL A 210 -17.06 7.52 -5.72
C VAL A 210 -16.83 8.97 -5.34
N ARG A 211 -17.90 9.76 -5.38
CA ARG A 211 -17.95 11.09 -4.79
C ARG A 211 -18.53 10.96 -3.39
N VAL A 212 -17.74 11.31 -2.40
CA VAL A 212 -18.13 11.32 -0.99
C VAL A 212 -18.40 12.76 -0.58
N VAL A 213 -19.48 12.97 0.14
CA VAL A 213 -19.88 14.26 0.69
C VAL A 213 -20.10 14.08 2.19
N ALA A 214 -19.41 14.87 3.00
CA ALA A 214 -19.58 14.94 4.45
C ALA A 214 -20.24 16.28 4.81
N GLU A 215 -21.33 16.24 5.57
CA GLU A 215 -22.10 17.40 6.00
C GLU A 215 -22.22 17.43 7.52
N TRP A 216 -21.92 18.57 8.15
CA TRP A 216 -22.02 18.72 9.60
C TRP A 216 -22.40 20.14 10.00
N GLU A 217 -22.95 20.30 11.21
CA GLU A 217 -23.20 21.62 11.79
C GLU A 217 -21.89 22.24 12.28
N GLN A 218 -21.63 23.47 11.85
CA GLN A 218 -20.50 24.27 12.31
C GLN A 218 -20.98 25.63 12.82
N THR A 219 -20.53 26.01 14.01
CA THR A 219 -20.76 27.35 14.53
C THR A 219 -19.85 28.32 13.80
N LYS A 220 -20.45 29.27 13.07
CA LYS A 220 -19.70 30.35 12.40
C LYS A 220 -19.20 31.37 13.44
N PRO A 221 -18.22 32.22 13.09
CA PRO A 221 -17.72 33.27 13.98
C PRO A 221 -18.81 34.20 14.53
N ASP A 222 -19.89 34.40 13.78
CA ASP A 222 -21.05 35.22 14.15
C ASP A 222 -22.04 34.51 15.10
N ALA A 223 -21.62 33.41 15.75
CA ALA A 223 -22.43 32.55 16.63
C ALA A 223 -23.69 31.92 15.97
N THR A 224 -23.88 32.10 14.67
CA THR A 224 -24.91 31.39 13.89
C THR A 224 -24.46 29.98 13.56
N LYS A 225 -25.32 28.99 13.75
CA LYS A 225 -25.11 27.64 13.23
C LYS A 225 -25.25 27.65 11.70
N GLY A 226 -24.25 27.13 11.02
CA GLY A 226 -24.30 26.87 9.58
C GLY A 226 -24.05 25.39 9.28
N ILE A 227 -24.46 24.95 8.11
CA ILE A 227 -24.07 23.63 7.59
C ILE A 227 -22.76 23.82 6.83
N ALA A 228 -21.74 23.06 7.23
CA ALA A 228 -20.48 22.94 6.52
C ALA A 228 -20.48 21.64 5.72
N GLN A 229 -19.80 21.67 4.57
CA GLN A 229 -19.71 20.53 3.68
C GLN A 229 -18.28 20.37 3.17
N LYS A 230 -17.83 19.12 3.08
CA LYS A 230 -16.59 18.73 2.40
C LYS A 230 -16.85 17.55 1.49
N SER A 231 -16.17 17.53 0.37
CA SER A 231 -16.28 16.44 -0.59
C SER A 231 -14.93 15.85 -0.95
N GLY A 232 -14.94 14.61 -1.44
CA GLY A 232 -13.77 13.96 -2.01
C GLY A 232 -14.19 13.04 -3.15
N ASP A 233 -13.39 13.02 -4.22
CA ASP A 233 -13.58 12.15 -5.37
C ASP A 233 -12.48 11.08 -5.35
N PHE A 234 -12.87 9.81 -5.39
CA PHE A 234 -11.96 8.66 -5.31
C PHE A 234 -12.23 7.71 -6.46
N SER A 235 -11.16 7.18 -7.05
CA SER A 235 -11.25 6.30 -8.21
C SER A 235 -10.44 5.03 -8.01
N ALA A 236 -10.95 3.89 -8.47
CA ALA A 236 -10.21 2.63 -8.53
C ALA A 236 -10.50 1.89 -9.83
N THR A 237 -9.46 1.33 -10.43
CA THR A 237 -9.57 0.52 -11.65
C THR A 237 -9.61 -0.96 -11.31
N LEU A 238 -10.59 -1.68 -11.88
CA LEU A 238 -10.78 -3.11 -11.68
C LEU A 238 -10.82 -3.84 -13.02
N ARG A 239 -10.32 -5.08 -13.06
CA ARG A 239 -10.26 -5.93 -14.25
C ARG A 239 -11.14 -7.16 -14.04
N LEU A 240 -12.22 -7.24 -14.79
CA LEU A 240 -13.19 -8.31 -14.72
C LEU A 240 -12.88 -9.42 -15.70
N ARG A 241 -12.83 -10.64 -15.17
CA ARG A 241 -12.56 -11.87 -15.88
C ARG A 241 -13.65 -12.88 -15.60
N GLU A 242 -13.88 -13.76 -16.55
CA GLU A 242 -14.85 -14.82 -16.43
C GLU A 242 -14.17 -16.15 -16.11
N ALA A 243 -14.79 -16.91 -15.19
CA ALA A 243 -14.42 -18.29 -14.94
C ALA A 243 -14.58 -19.11 -16.22
N LEU A 244 -13.71 -20.09 -16.41
CA LEU A 244 -13.87 -21.06 -17.48
C LEU A 244 -15.11 -21.94 -17.18
N GLN A 245 -16.15 -21.81 -18.01
CA GLN A 245 -17.40 -22.58 -17.92
C GLN A 245 -17.27 -23.94 -18.61
N GLY A 246 -16.43 -24.05 -19.64
CA GLY A 246 -16.24 -25.28 -20.39
C GLY A 246 -15.42 -25.10 -21.67
N ILE A 247 -15.24 -26.22 -22.38
CA ILE A 247 -14.55 -26.30 -23.67
C ILE A 247 -15.51 -26.89 -24.69
N GLN A 248 -15.79 -26.16 -25.77
CA GLN A 248 -16.52 -26.67 -26.92
C GLN A 248 -15.53 -27.14 -27.99
N ILE A 249 -15.70 -28.37 -28.47
CA ILE A 249 -14.78 -28.98 -29.44
C ILE A 249 -15.52 -29.10 -30.76
N SER A 250 -14.89 -28.61 -31.83
CA SER A 250 -15.38 -28.76 -33.20
C SER A 250 -14.33 -29.48 -34.03
N GLY A 251 -14.64 -30.70 -34.46
CA GLY A 251 -13.74 -31.51 -35.29
C GLY A 251 -14.39 -32.85 -35.68
N PRO A 252 -13.79 -33.58 -36.63
CA PRO A 252 -14.33 -34.85 -37.08
C PRO A 252 -14.17 -35.94 -35.99
N THR A 253 -15.09 -36.90 -35.99
CA THR A 253 -15.09 -38.08 -35.12
C THR A 253 -14.66 -39.35 -35.86
N LEU A 254 -14.47 -39.26 -37.17
CA LEU A 254 -14.08 -40.35 -38.06
C LEU A 254 -12.99 -39.86 -39.02
N LEU A 255 -11.91 -40.62 -39.17
CA LEU A 255 -10.81 -40.31 -40.09
C LEU A 255 -10.24 -41.60 -40.70
N GLN A 256 -9.48 -41.48 -41.79
CA GLN A 256 -8.59 -42.56 -42.25
C GLN A 256 -7.14 -42.31 -41.79
N THR A 257 -6.31 -43.36 -41.78
CA THR A 257 -4.87 -43.24 -41.51
C THR A 257 -4.20 -42.26 -42.49
N PHE A 258 -3.13 -41.61 -42.03
CA PHE A 258 -2.37 -40.58 -42.76
C PHE A 258 -3.13 -39.30 -43.15
N GLN A 259 -4.41 -39.18 -42.82
CA GLN A 259 -5.15 -37.93 -42.96
C GLN A 259 -4.85 -36.99 -41.78
N LYS A 260 -4.83 -35.68 -42.07
CA LYS A 260 -4.60 -34.63 -41.08
C LYS A 260 -5.90 -34.27 -40.37
N LEU A 261 -5.98 -34.58 -39.08
CA LEU A 261 -7.03 -34.09 -38.19
C LEU A 261 -6.77 -32.63 -37.83
N THR A 262 -7.83 -31.81 -37.86
CA THR A 262 -7.85 -30.46 -37.28
C THR A 262 -9.08 -30.32 -36.39
N MET A 263 -8.86 -29.99 -35.11
CA MET A 263 -9.91 -29.72 -34.14
C MET A 263 -9.76 -28.29 -33.64
N THR A 264 -10.89 -27.60 -33.52
CA THR A 264 -10.97 -26.25 -32.93
C THR A 264 -11.55 -26.37 -31.53
N LEU A 265 -10.81 -25.88 -30.54
CA LEU A 265 -11.24 -25.76 -29.16
C LEU A 265 -11.71 -24.33 -28.92
N ASN A 266 -12.98 -24.16 -28.56
CA ASN A 266 -13.56 -22.88 -28.16
C ASN A 266 -13.77 -22.86 -26.65
N PHE A 267 -13.11 -21.93 -25.97
CA PHE A 267 -13.14 -21.78 -24.52
C PHE A 267 -14.24 -20.81 -24.11
N LEU A 268 -15.14 -21.28 -23.24
CA LEU A 268 -16.21 -20.46 -22.66
C LEU A 268 -15.71 -19.78 -21.39
N GLY A 269 -14.83 -18.79 -21.52
CA GLY A 269 -14.24 -18.07 -20.38
C GLY A 269 -13.18 -17.06 -20.80
N SER A 270 -12.52 -16.44 -19.83
CA SER A 270 -11.48 -15.43 -20.11
C SER A 270 -10.05 -15.99 -20.16
N PRO A 271 -9.24 -15.62 -21.17
CA PRO A 271 -7.81 -15.89 -21.22
C PRO A 271 -7.02 -15.02 -20.21
N PRO A 272 -5.73 -15.30 -19.94
CA PRO A 272 -4.93 -16.41 -20.48
C PRO A 272 -5.32 -17.77 -19.89
N LEU A 273 -5.17 -18.81 -20.72
CA LEU A 273 -5.47 -20.21 -20.40
C LEU A 273 -4.22 -21.06 -20.51
N GLU A 274 -3.96 -21.88 -19.51
CA GLU A 274 -3.02 -23.01 -19.60
C GLU A 274 -3.80 -24.21 -20.13
N VAL A 275 -3.55 -24.55 -21.40
CA VAL A 275 -4.22 -25.64 -22.09
C VAL A 275 -3.26 -26.82 -22.14
N CYS A 276 -3.70 -27.98 -21.65
CA CYS A 276 -2.96 -29.23 -21.74
C CYS A 276 -3.79 -30.25 -22.51
N TRP A 277 -3.20 -30.87 -23.53
CA TRP A 277 -3.89 -31.90 -24.30
C TRP A 277 -3.07 -33.18 -24.45
N GLY A 278 -3.75 -34.32 -24.48
CA GLY A 278 -3.13 -35.64 -24.64
C GLY A 278 -4.00 -36.56 -25.48
N LEU A 279 -3.40 -37.64 -25.97
CA LEU A 279 -4.05 -38.66 -26.78
C LEU A 279 -3.87 -40.01 -26.08
N LYS A 280 -4.97 -40.71 -25.78
CA LYS A 280 -4.96 -42.04 -25.17
C LYS A 280 -5.98 -42.97 -25.85
N PRO A 281 -5.83 -44.31 -25.75
CA PRO A 281 -6.84 -45.24 -26.23
C PRO A 281 -8.18 -45.12 -25.47
N GLU A 282 -8.13 -44.75 -24.20
CA GLU A 282 -9.31 -44.61 -23.33
C GLU A 282 -9.49 -43.16 -22.85
N CYS A 283 -10.73 -42.71 -22.68
CA CYS A 283 -11.06 -41.38 -22.14
C CYS A 283 -10.98 -41.35 -20.61
N LEU A 284 -9.78 -41.48 -20.07
CA LEU A 284 -9.52 -41.38 -18.63
C LEU A 284 -8.91 -40.01 -18.28
N PRO A 285 -9.17 -39.46 -17.09
CA PRO A 285 -8.53 -38.23 -16.64
C PRO A 285 -7.01 -38.40 -16.56
N VAL A 286 -6.27 -37.42 -17.08
CA VAL A 286 -4.80 -37.47 -17.23
C VAL A 286 -4.13 -36.83 -16.02
N GLU A 287 -3.08 -37.47 -15.49
CA GLU A 287 -2.18 -36.86 -14.49
C GLU A 287 -1.32 -35.76 -15.15
N ASP A 288 -0.95 -34.72 -14.38
CA ASP A 288 -0.32 -33.47 -14.88
C ASP A 288 0.94 -33.61 -15.74
N ARG A 289 1.55 -34.80 -15.83
CA ARG A 289 2.85 -35.04 -16.44
C ARG A 289 2.81 -35.61 -17.86
N GLU A 290 1.63 -35.96 -18.38
CA GLU A 290 1.47 -36.70 -19.66
C GLU A 290 0.73 -35.91 -20.75
N CYS A 291 0.76 -34.58 -20.71
CA CYS A 291 0.07 -33.76 -21.70
C CYS A 291 0.95 -32.64 -22.27
N HIS A 292 0.62 -32.22 -23.50
CA HIS A 292 1.24 -31.11 -24.18
C HIS A 292 0.65 -29.80 -23.67
N ALA A 293 1.40 -29.10 -22.81
CA ALA A 293 1.01 -27.82 -22.24
C ALA A 293 1.30 -26.66 -23.21
N VAL A 294 0.33 -25.76 -23.39
CA VAL A 294 0.38 -24.59 -24.25
C VAL A 294 -0.33 -23.42 -23.56
N LEU A 295 0.31 -22.25 -23.52
CA LEU A 295 -0.32 -21.03 -23.05
C LEU A 295 -1.14 -20.39 -24.20
N VAL A 296 -2.42 -20.18 -23.98
CA VAL A 296 -3.35 -19.63 -24.97
C VAL A 296 -3.90 -18.29 -24.48
N THR A 297 -3.74 -17.24 -25.30
CA THR A 297 -4.21 -15.88 -24.99
C THR A 297 -5.52 -15.52 -25.67
N SER A 298 -6.02 -16.38 -26.56
CA SER A 298 -7.31 -16.27 -27.26
C SER A 298 -8.38 -17.15 -26.62
N THR A 299 -9.63 -16.97 -27.04
CA THR A 299 -10.76 -17.85 -26.67
C THR A 299 -10.89 -19.08 -27.57
N SER A 300 -10.03 -19.21 -28.59
CA SER A 300 -10.00 -20.35 -29.50
C SER A 300 -8.57 -20.87 -29.69
N PHE A 301 -8.39 -22.19 -29.76
CA PHE A 301 -7.11 -22.85 -30.05
C PHE A 301 -7.31 -24.05 -30.98
N ASN A 302 -6.43 -24.20 -31.97
CA ASN A 302 -6.51 -25.29 -32.93
C ASN A 302 -5.48 -26.37 -32.62
N VAL A 303 -5.93 -27.62 -32.58
CA VAL A 303 -5.08 -28.79 -32.42
C VAL A 303 -5.09 -29.59 -33.70
N THR A 304 -3.90 -29.92 -34.19
CA THR A 304 -3.72 -30.73 -35.40
C THR A 304 -2.91 -31.97 -35.10
N HIS A 305 -3.35 -33.12 -35.61
CA HIS A 305 -2.68 -34.41 -35.41
C HIS A 305 -2.82 -35.29 -36.65
N VAL A 306 -1.91 -36.25 -36.83
CA VAL A 306 -1.93 -37.22 -37.94
C VAL A 306 -1.76 -38.62 -37.34
N PHE A 307 -2.68 -39.53 -37.67
CA PHE A 307 -2.67 -40.91 -37.19
C PHE A 307 -1.92 -41.82 -38.16
N GLN A 308 -1.03 -42.66 -37.63
CA GLN A 308 -0.31 -43.67 -38.42
C GLN A 308 -1.03 -45.02 -38.39
N ASP A 309 -1.59 -45.37 -37.23
CA ASP A 309 -2.26 -46.64 -37.01
C ASP A 309 -3.78 -46.48 -36.92
N PRO A 310 -4.57 -47.47 -37.39
CA PRO A 310 -6.00 -47.51 -37.19
C PRO A 310 -6.33 -47.89 -35.73
N GLY A 311 -7.45 -47.39 -35.24
CA GLY A 311 -7.90 -47.66 -33.87
C GLY A 311 -8.87 -46.62 -33.34
N ASP A 312 -9.32 -46.85 -32.11
CA ASP A 312 -10.12 -45.91 -31.34
C ASP A 312 -9.21 -45.09 -30.44
N TYR A 313 -9.28 -43.77 -30.58
CA TYR A 313 -8.49 -42.82 -29.81
C TYR A 313 -9.39 -41.81 -29.10
N CYS A 314 -8.89 -41.29 -27.99
CA CYS A 314 -9.53 -40.23 -27.23
C CYS A 314 -8.55 -39.08 -26.99
N PHE A 315 -8.91 -37.90 -27.49
CA PHE A 315 -8.26 -36.66 -27.08
C PHE A 315 -8.80 -36.21 -25.73
N ILE A 316 -7.89 -35.82 -24.86
CA ILE A 316 -8.19 -35.34 -23.52
C ILE A 316 -7.68 -33.91 -23.48
N PHE A 317 -8.59 -32.95 -23.31
CA PHE A 317 -8.29 -31.54 -23.21
C PHE A 317 -8.54 -31.07 -21.79
N ARG A 318 -7.56 -30.38 -21.23
CA ARG A 318 -7.67 -29.62 -20.00
C ARG A 318 -7.36 -28.18 -20.31
N ALA A 319 -8.16 -27.27 -19.80
CA ALA A 319 -7.85 -25.86 -19.82
C ALA A 319 -8.08 -25.29 -18.42
N GLU A 320 -7.16 -24.46 -17.97
CA GLU A 320 -7.32 -23.72 -16.72
C GLU A 320 -6.97 -22.26 -16.90
N ASN A 321 -7.74 -21.40 -16.26
CA ASN A 321 -7.32 -20.03 -15.99
C ASN A 321 -7.10 -19.88 -14.49
N ALA A 322 -6.76 -18.67 -14.07
CA ALA A 322 -6.52 -18.37 -12.66
C ALA A 322 -7.76 -18.46 -11.74
N ILE A 323 -8.93 -18.79 -12.27
CA ILE A 323 -10.20 -18.83 -11.55
C ILE A 323 -10.75 -20.26 -11.50
N SER A 324 -10.75 -20.97 -12.63
CA SER A 324 -11.30 -22.31 -12.72
C SER A 324 -10.60 -23.16 -13.78
N ARG A 325 -10.88 -24.46 -13.71
CA ARG A 325 -10.38 -25.49 -14.62
C ARG A 325 -11.55 -26.22 -15.26
N ALA A 326 -11.43 -26.55 -16.54
CA ALA A 326 -12.37 -27.38 -17.28
C ALA A 326 -11.63 -28.52 -17.98
N HIS A 327 -12.33 -29.64 -18.16
CA HIS A 327 -11.85 -30.78 -18.92
C HIS A 327 -12.90 -31.17 -19.95
N GLN A 328 -12.44 -31.67 -21.10
CA GLN A 328 -13.32 -32.18 -22.13
C GLN A 328 -12.62 -33.29 -22.92
N TYR A 329 -13.41 -34.24 -23.41
CA TYR A 329 -12.92 -35.39 -24.18
C TYR A 329 -13.48 -35.36 -25.60
N HIS A 330 -12.70 -35.80 -26.56
CA HIS A 330 -13.15 -35.99 -27.95
C HIS A 330 -12.71 -37.35 -28.47
N ARG A 331 -13.67 -38.22 -28.75
CA ARG A 331 -13.42 -39.56 -29.30
C ARG A 331 -13.28 -39.49 -30.81
N ILE A 332 -12.34 -40.25 -31.34
CA ILE A 332 -12.13 -40.37 -32.78
C ILE A 332 -11.82 -41.82 -33.15
N GLN A 333 -12.48 -42.28 -34.21
CA GLN A 333 -12.25 -43.60 -34.79
C GLN A 333 -11.47 -43.45 -36.09
N VAL A 334 -10.36 -44.18 -36.20
CA VAL A 334 -9.44 -44.12 -37.34
C VAL A 334 -9.47 -45.44 -38.10
N TRP A 335 -9.85 -45.39 -39.37
CA TRP A 335 -9.92 -46.54 -40.26
C TRP A 335 -8.65 -46.68 -41.10
N PRO A 336 -8.29 -47.89 -41.53
CA PRO A 336 -7.26 -48.08 -42.54
C PRO A 336 -7.61 -47.32 -43.83
N SER A 337 -6.61 -46.70 -44.44
CA SER A 337 -6.70 -45.99 -45.74
C SER A 337 -7.11 -46.91 -46.88
#